data_AF-A0A3P7E8V2-F1
#
_entry.id   AF-A0A3P7E8V2-F1
#
_cell.length_a   1.000
_cell.length_b   1.000
_cell.length_c   1.000
_cell.angle_alpha   90.00
_cell.angle_beta   90.00
_cell.angle_gamma   90.00
#
_symmetry.space_group_name_H-M   'P 1'
#
loop_
_entity.id
_entity.type
_entity.pdbx_description
1 polymer ?
#
loop_
_entity_poly.entity_id
_entity_poly.type
_entity_poly.pdbx_seq_one_letter_code
_entity_poly.pdbx_strand_id
1 'polypeptide(L)'
;MRHSYVPVELMIIILMMLVRRNNCATETTKSPYRITVEGRMMCGTKGAYAVLLNTFEEVKYIKYGNMEKGILRTSAFFLSERNGEFSVQGTRYATDHKIYLNITHHCVPNDKRDIQKNCFMQVIHEIKADPRTVLYDLHDVGLETAHYQSPEVKCIDWPYKYPKFHKTVRDDL
;
A
#
# COMPACT_ATOMS: atom_id res chain seq x y z
N MET A 1 -6.46 4.41 56.79
CA MET A 1 -5.88 3.56 55.74
C MET A 1 -6.82 3.57 54.54
N ARG A 2 -6.53 4.31 53.46
CA ARG A 2 -7.33 4.26 52.23
C ARG A 2 -6.77 3.15 51.35
N HIS A 3 -7.49 2.05 51.23
CA HIS A 3 -7.18 1.03 50.23
C HIS A 3 -7.59 1.57 48.87
N SER A 4 -6.59 1.92 48.05
CA SER A 4 -6.78 2.22 46.64
C SER A 4 -7.18 0.93 45.93
N TYR A 5 -8.47 0.73 45.70
CA TYR A 5 -8.97 -0.34 44.84
C TYR A 5 -8.65 0.03 43.39
N VAL A 6 -7.72 -0.69 42.77
CA VAL A 6 -7.59 -0.67 41.31
C VAL A 6 -8.76 -1.49 40.76
N PRO A 7 -9.66 -0.91 39.95
CA PRO A 7 -10.76 -1.66 39.37
C PRO A 7 -10.21 -2.78 38.48
N VAL A 8 -10.79 -3.98 38.60
CA VAL A 8 -10.35 -5.20 37.90
C VAL A 8 -10.26 -4.99 36.38
N GLU A 9 -11.14 -4.16 35.82
CA GLU A 9 -11.11 -3.78 34.39
C GLU A 9 -9.78 -3.11 33.99
N LEU A 10 -9.22 -2.25 34.84
CA LEU A 10 -7.94 -1.59 34.57
C LEU A 10 -6.78 -2.60 34.58
N MET A 11 -6.84 -3.58 35.49
CA MET A 11 -5.86 -4.68 35.54
C MET A 11 -5.92 -5.54 34.27
N ILE A 12 -7.12 -5.81 33.76
CA ILE A 12 -7.32 -6.56 32.51
C ILE A 12 -6.72 -5.80 31.31
N ILE A 13 -6.97 -4.48 31.22
CA ILE A 13 -6.41 -3.65 30.13
C ILE A 13 -4.88 -3.60 30.21
N ILE A 14 -4.31 -3.42 31.41
CA ILE A 14 -2.85 -3.44 31.63
C ILE A 14 -2.27 -4.81 31.27
N LEU A 15 -2.92 -5.90 31.67
CA LEU A 15 -2.49 -7.26 31.32
C LEU A 15 -2.55 -7.48 29.81
N MET A 16 -3.61 -7.05 29.13
CA MET A 16 -3.71 -7.14 27.67
C MET A 16 -2.63 -6.32 26.97
N MET A 17 -2.35 -5.10 27.46
CA MET A 17 -1.24 -4.28 26.95
C MET A 17 0.12 -4.97 27.19
N LEU A 18 0.34 -5.55 28.37
CA LEU A 18 1.56 -6.28 28.71
C LEU A 18 1.73 -7.56 27.91
N VAL A 19 0.67 -8.34 27.70
CA VAL A 19 0.69 -9.54 26.85
C VAL A 19 0.98 -9.15 25.40
N ARG A 20 0.36 -8.08 24.90
CA ARG A 20 0.66 -7.55 23.56
C ARG A 20 2.11 -7.05 23.45
N ARG A 21 2.68 -6.52 24.53
CA ARG A 21 4.07 -6.05 24.60
C ARG A 21 5.09 -7.19 24.77
N ASN A 22 4.76 -8.22 25.55
CA ASN A 22 5.61 -9.38 25.79
C ASN A 22 5.57 -10.39 24.64
N ASN A 23 4.47 -10.49 23.90
CA ASN A 23 4.45 -11.25 22.64
C ASN A 23 5.30 -10.59 21.53
N CYS A 24 5.79 -9.36 21.73
CA CYS A 24 6.81 -8.76 20.86
C CYS A 24 8.25 -9.16 21.27
N ALA A 25 8.45 -9.89 22.37
CA ALA A 25 9.76 -10.35 22.81
C ALA A 25 10.23 -11.54 21.98
N THR A 26 10.92 -11.22 20.88
CA THR A 26 12.02 -12.03 20.33
C THR A 26 11.71 -13.48 19.94
N GLU A 27 10.58 -13.73 19.29
CA GLU A 27 10.67 -14.69 18.19
C GLU A 27 11.60 -14.05 17.16
N THR A 28 12.82 -14.58 17.07
CA THR A 28 13.61 -14.43 15.85
C THR A 28 12.71 -14.96 14.75
N THR A 29 12.04 -14.07 14.01
CA THR A 29 11.17 -14.47 12.93
C THR A 29 11.98 -15.40 12.05
N LYS A 30 11.60 -16.68 11.99
CA LYS A 30 12.21 -17.62 11.06
C LYS A 30 11.88 -17.08 9.68
N SER A 31 12.83 -16.39 9.07
CA SER A 31 12.71 -15.98 7.68
C SER A 31 12.67 -17.25 6.80
N PRO A 32 11.82 -17.29 5.77
CA PRO A 32 10.86 -16.26 5.38
C PRO A 32 9.57 -16.29 6.21
N TYR A 33 8.93 -15.13 6.40
CA TYR A 33 7.62 -15.02 7.06
C TYR A 33 6.63 -14.21 6.25
N ARG A 34 5.34 -14.44 6.48
CA ARG A 34 4.27 -13.73 5.79
C ARG A 34 4.04 -12.36 6.42
N ILE A 35 3.77 -11.39 5.56
CA ILE A 35 3.34 -10.06 5.94
C ILE A 35 2.03 -9.71 5.25
N THR A 36 1.25 -8.85 5.88
CA THR A 36 0.07 -8.23 5.29
C THR A 36 0.30 -6.73 5.27
N VAL A 37 0.09 -6.10 4.12
CA VAL A 37 0.11 -4.65 3.97
C VAL A 37 -1.29 -4.23 3.58
N GLU A 38 -1.88 -3.35 4.38
CA GLU A 38 -3.23 -2.84 4.18
C GLU A 38 -3.26 -1.32 4.27
N GLY A 39 -4.34 -0.75 3.76
CA GLY A 39 -4.56 0.68 3.76
C GLY A 39 -5.56 1.06 2.69
N ARG A 40 -5.58 2.35 2.36
CA ARG A 40 -6.54 2.93 1.43
C ARG A 40 -5.86 3.93 0.50
N MET A 41 -5.97 3.68 -0.79
CA MET A 41 -5.45 4.57 -1.83
C MET A 41 -6.46 5.69 -2.11
N MET A 42 -6.00 6.95 -2.16
CA MET A 42 -6.86 8.12 -2.29
C MET A 42 -6.43 9.02 -3.48
N CYS A 43 -7.39 9.43 -4.31
CA CYS A 43 -7.26 10.59 -5.21
C CYS A 43 -8.01 11.77 -4.56
N GLY A 44 -7.28 12.71 -3.97
CA GLY A 44 -7.87 13.80 -3.19
C GLY A 44 -8.69 13.25 -2.02
N THR A 45 -9.98 13.57 -1.97
CA THR A 45 -10.90 13.10 -0.91
C THR A 45 -11.64 11.80 -1.27
N LYS A 46 -11.35 11.19 -2.41
CA LYS A 46 -12.05 9.99 -2.90
C LYS A 46 -11.12 8.78 -2.93
N GLY A 47 -11.69 7.62 -2.61
CA GLY A 47 -11.02 6.34 -2.81
C GLY A 47 -10.61 6.13 -4.27
N ALA A 48 -9.35 5.76 -4.49
CA ALA A 48 -8.80 5.47 -5.80
C ALA A 48 -9.09 4.02 -6.19
N TYR A 49 -10.03 3.83 -7.11
CA TYR A 49 -10.41 2.51 -7.62
C TYR A 49 -9.35 1.91 -8.56
N ALA A 50 -9.22 0.59 -8.58
CA ALA A 50 -8.41 -0.15 -9.54
C ALA A 50 -6.94 0.31 -9.58
N VAL A 51 -6.39 0.66 -8.41
CA VAL A 51 -4.96 0.87 -8.22
C VAL A 51 -4.31 -0.51 -8.22
N LEU A 52 -3.39 -0.74 -9.15
CA LEU A 52 -2.64 -1.99 -9.22
C LEU A 52 -1.43 -1.89 -8.31
N LEU A 53 -1.32 -2.82 -7.37
CA LEU A 53 -0.27 -2.84 -6.37
C LEU A 53 0.36 -4.24 -6.19
N ASN A 54 1.63 -4.24 -5.84
CA ASN A 54 2.33 -5.42 -5.33
C ASN A 54 3.43 -5.01 -4.35
N THR A 55 3.88 -5.95 -3.52
CA THR A 55 5.02 -5.73 -2.62
C THR A 55 6.29 -6.24 -3.27
N PHE A 56 7.39 -5.54 -3.01
CA PHE A 56 8.72 -6.03 -3.31
C PHE A 56 9.71 -5.69 -2.19
N GLU A 57 10.78 -6.48 -2.13
CA GLU A 57 11.84 -6.37 -1.16
C GLU A 57 13.15 -6.02 -1.88
N GLU A 58 13.87 -5.02 -1.39
CA GLU A 58 15.23 -4.71 -1.85
C GLU A 58 16.18 -5.77 -1.30
N VAL A 59 16.66 -6.65 -2.18
CA VAL A 59 17.56 -7.75 -1.83
C VAL A 59 19.00 -7.40 -2.12
N LYS A 60 19.90 -7.70 -1.18
CA LYS A 60 21.35 -7.58 -1.39
C LYS A 60 21.89 -8.91 -1.91
N TYR A 61 22.70 -8.89 -2.97
CA TYR A 61 23.34 -10.09 -3.52
C TYR A 61 24.77 -9.78 -3.97
N ILE A 62 25.64 -10.80 -3.98
CA ILE A 62 27.04 -10.63 -4.39
C ILE A 62 27.15 -10.91 -5.89
N LYS A 63 27.65 -9.94 -6.65
CA LYS A 63 27.95 -10.09 -8.09
C LYS A 63 29.39 -9.67 -8.33
N TYR A 64 30.20 -10.58 -8.88
CA TYR A 64 31.63 -10.36 -9.14
C TYR A 64 32.39 -9.82 -7.92
N GLY A 65 32.06 -10.30 -6.71
CA GLY A 65 32.68 -9.87 -5.45
C GLY A 65 32.13 -8.57 -4.86
N ASN A 66 31.28 -7.84 -5.57
CA ASN A 66 30.65 -6.61 -5.09
C ASN A 66 29.25 -6.88 -4.54
N MET A 67 28.88 -6.16 -3.48
CA MET A 67 27.50 -6.15 -2.98
C MET A 67 26.63 -5.30 -3.89
N GLU A 68 25.72 -5.94 -4.60
CA GLU A 68 24.72 -5.31 -5.46
C GLU A 68 23.36 -5.31 -4.77
N LYS A 69 22.47 -4.44 -5.27
CA LYS A 69 21.07 -4.39 -4.86
C LYS A 69 20.17 -4.81 -6.00
N GLY A 70 19.13 -5.56 -5.67
CA GLY A 70 18.09 -6.01 -6.60
C GLY A 70 16.72 -5.88 -5.96
N ILE A 71 15.71 -6.23 -6.73
CA ILE A 71 14.32 -6.18 -6.27
C ILE A 71 13.71 -7.58 -6.44
N LEU A 72 13.21 -8.12 -5.34
CA LEU A 72 12.45 -9.38 -5.31
C LEU A 72 10.97 -9.05 -5.10
N ARG A 73 10.10 -9.41 -6.05
CA ARG A 73 8.66 -9.31 -5.86
C ARG A 73 8.22 -10.34 -4.82
N THR A 74 7.53 -9.89 -3.78
CA THR A 74 7.17 -10.70 -2.62
C THR A 74 5.67 -11.02 -2.52
N SER A 75 4.84 -10.42 -3.36
CA SER A 75 3.41 -10.73 -3.48
C SER A 75 2.96 -11.00 -4.92
N ALA A 76 1.74 -11.51 -5.05
CA ALA A 76 0.99 -11.39 -6.30
C ALA A 76 0.58 -9.92 -6.56
N PHE A 77 0.11 -9.65 -7.76
CA PHE A 77 -0.54 -8.38 -8.05
C PHE A 77 -1.93 -8.34 -7.40
N PHE A 78 -2.31 -7.17 -6.91
CA PHE A 78 -3.60 -6.90 -6.30
C PHE A 78 -4.18 -5.62 -6.91
N LEU A 79 -5.51 -5.55 -7.03
CA LEU A 79 -6.22 -4.33 -7.44
C LEU A 79 -6.99 -3.80 -6.24
N SER A 80 -6.84 -2.51 -5.94
CA SER A 80 -7.65 -1.87 -4.90
C SER A 80 -9.14 -2.00 -5.19
N GLU A 81 -9.90 -2.07 -4.11
CA GLU A 81 -11.36 -2.06 -4.14
C GLU A 81 -11.90 -0.73 -4.68
N ARG A 82 -13.22 -0.66 -4.90
CA ARG A 82 -13.90 0.54 -5.40
C ARG A 82 -13.72 1.77 -4.52
N ASN A 83 -13.59 1.55 -3.21
CA ASN A 83 -13.37 2.60 -2.21
C ASN A 83 -11.87 2.91 -1.99
N GLY A 84 -10.97 2.29 -2.75
CA GLY A 84 -9.51 2.44 -2.63
C GLY A 84 -8.85 1.53 -1.60
N GLU A 85 -9.60 0.76 -0.83
CA GLU A 85 -9.04 -0.17 0.16
C GLU A 85 -8.25 -1.28 -0.52
N PHE A 86 -7.21 -1.74 0.15
CA PHE A 86 -6.43 -2.88 -0.28
C PHE A 86 -5.88 -3.65 0.92
N SER A 87 -5.69 -4.95 0.74
CA SER A 87 -4.97 -5.81 1.67
C SER A 87 -4.17 -6.81 0.84
N VAL A 88 -2.85 -6.63 0.80
CA VAL A 88 -1.93 -7.45 0.02
C VAL A 88 -1.08 -8.31 0.95
N GLN A 89 -1.05 -9.61 0.67
CA GLN A 89 -0.19 -10.56 1.38
C GLN A 89 1.12 -10.73 0.61
N GLY A 90 2.23 -10.56 1.34
CA GLY A 90 3.58 -10.74 0.84
C GLY A 90 4.39 -11.70 1.69
N THR A 91 5.55 -12.09 1.18
CA THR A 91 6.54 -12.89 1.92
C THR A 91 7.80 -12.05 2.16
N ARG A 92 8.16 -11.83 3.42
CA ARG A 92 9.39 -11.14 3.79
C ARG A 92 10.52 -12.16 3.97
N TYR A 93 11.64 -11.92 3.29
CA TYR A 93 12.79 -12.82 3.29
C TYR A 93 13.91 -12.37 4.24
N ALA A 94 14.11 -11.06 4.42
CA ALA A 94 15.05 -10.54 5.40
C ALA A 94 14.51 -9.34 6.18
N THR A 95 15.00 -9.18 7.40
CA THR A 95 14.63 -8.08 8.31
C THR A 95 15.40 -6.81 8.01
N ASP A 96 16.65 -6.89 7.52
CA ASP A 96 17.48 -5.74 7.18
C ASP A 96 17.23 -5.19 5.76
N HIS A 97 16.39 -5.87 4.98
CA HIS A 97 15.94 -5.41 3.67
C HIS A 97 14.77 -4.44 3.77
N LYS A 98 14.75 -3.47 2.85
CA LYS A 98 13.63 -2.54 2.71
C LYS A 98 12.49 -3.18 1.93
N ILE A 99 11.27 -2.80 2.26
CA ILE A 99 10.06 -3.27 1.59
C ILE A 99 9.34 -2.08 1.00
N TYR A 100 8.75 -2.31 -0.16
CA TYR A 100 8.07 -1.29 -0.91
C TYR A 100 6.76 -1.80 -1.47
N LEU A 101 5.82 -0.88 -1.73
CA LEU A 101 4.75 -1.09 -2.68
C LEU A 101 5.16 -0.54 -4.05
N ASN A 102 5.01 -1.34 -5.10
CA ASN A 102 4.92 -0.82 -6.45
C ASN A 102 3.45 -0.48 -6.72
N ILE A 103 3.17 0.76 -7.10
CA ILE A 103 1.82 1.29 -7.25
C ILE A 103 1.67 1.79 -8.68
N THR A 104 0.68 1.28 -9.39
CA THR A 104 0.21 1.85 -10.65
C THR A 104 -1.17 2.46 -10.45
N HIS A 105 -1.30 3.77 -10.66
CA HIS A 105 -2.54 4.50 -10.37
C HIS A 105 -2.91 5.52 -11.45
N HIS A 106 -4.16 5.97 -11.41
CA HIS A 106 -4.76 6.87 -12.41
C HIS A 106 -5.05 8.29 -11.86
N CYS A 107 -4.61 8.62 -10.63
CA CYS A 107 -4.70 9.97 -10.06
C CYS A 107 -3.68 10.91 -10.75
N VAL A 108 -3.89 11.18 -12.04
CA VAL A 108 -3.02 11.97 -12.91
C VAL A 108 -3.52 13.42 -12.97
N PRO A 109 -2.66 14.42 -12.76
CA PRO A 109 -2.98 15.84 -12.95
C PRO A 109 -3.52 16.13 -14.36
N ASN A 110 -4.47 17.06 -14.46
CA ASN A 110 -5.13 17.38 -15.72
C ASN A 110 -4.18 17.88 -16.80
N ASP A 111 -3.11 18.58 -16.42
CA ASP A 111 -2.07 19.09 -17.33
C ASP A 111 -1.20 17.99 -17.96
N LYS A 112 -1.12 16.81 -17.32
CA LYS A 112 -0.37 15.65 -17.83
C LYS A 112 -1.25 14.60 -18.49
N ARG A 113 -2.57 14.81 -18.52
CA ARG A 113 -3.55 13.81 -18.96
C ARG A 113 -3.99 14.08 -20.39
N ASP A 114 -3.93 13.05 -21.23
CA ASP A 114 -4.69 13.01 -22.49
C ASP A 114 -6.13 12.56 -22.18
N ILE A 115 -7.10 13.46 -22.39
CA ILE A 115 -8.52 13.19 -22.13
C ILE A 115 -9.09 12.07 -23.00
N GLN A 116 -8.45 11.76 -24.13
CA GLN A 116 -8.89 10.72 -25.04
C GLN A 116 -8.33 9.33 -24.69
N LYS A 117 -7.49 9.25 -23.65
CA LYS A 117 -6.73 8.04 -23.33
C LYS A 117 -6.82 7.66 -21.85
N ASN A 118 -6.44 6.42 -21.58
CA ASN A 118 -6.19 5.93 -20.23
C ASN A 118 -4.78 6.29 -19.81
N CYS A 119 -4.66 7.26 -18.92
CA CYS A 119 -3.39 7.66 -18.38
C CYS A 119 -3.18 7.07 -16.98
N PHE A 120 -2.00 6.51 -16.74
CA PHE A 120 -1.58 5.98 -15.46
C PHE A 120 -0.10 6.27 -15.21
N MET A 121 0.28 6.16 -13.95
CA MET A 121 1.62 6.44 -13.45
C MET A 121 2.07 5.32 -12.55
N GLN A 122 3.38 5.05 -12.53
CA GLN A 122 3.98 4.02 -11.70
C GLN A 122 4.90 4.68 -10.68
N VAL A 123 4.71 4.35 -9.41
CA VAL A 123 5.42 4.94 -8.29
C VAL A 123 5.75 3.88 -7.25
N ILE A 124 6.84 4.10 -6.53
CA ILE A 124 7.33 3.21 -5.49
C ILE A 124 7.11 3.88 -4.14
N HIS A 125 6.44 3.18 -3.23
CA HIS A 125 6.24 3.61 -1.85
C HIS A 125 7.10 2.78 -0.91
N GLU A 126 7.99 3.40 -0.14
CA GLU A 126 8.74 2.69 0.93
C GLU A 126 7.84 2.45 2.14
N ILE A 127 7.65 1.18 2.50
CA ILE A 127 6.91 0.79 3.71
C ILE A 127 7.85 0.94 4.91
N LYS A 128 7.65 2.01 5.68
CA LYS A 128 8.44 2.31 6.89
C LYS A 128 7.75 1.78 8.14
N ALA A 129 8.32 0.76 8.75
CA ALA A 129 7.89 0.22 10.04
C ALA A 129 9.00 -0.63 10.66
N ASP A 130 8.78 -1.12 11.88
CA ASP A 130 9.66 -2.10 12.50
C ASP A 130 9.85 -3.32 11.56
N PRO A 131 11.08 -3.78 11.32
CA PRO A 131 11.33 -4.98 10.52
C PRO A 131 10.52 -6.21 10.91
N ARG A 132 10.23 -6.38 12.20
CA ARG A 132 9.48 -7.52 12.77
C ARG A 132 7.97 -7.38 12.58
N THR A 133 7.49 -6.24 12.09
CA THR A 133 6.08 -6.03 11.81
C THR A 133 5.59 -7.06 10.78
N VAL A 134 4.49 -7.72 11.12
CA VAL A 134 3.80 -8.65 10.21
C VAL A 134 2.56 -8.02 9.57
N LEU A 135 2.00 -6.98 10.19
CA LEU A 135 0.84 -6.24 9.70
C LEU A 135 1.20 -4.76 9.56
N TYR A 136 1.24 -4.27 8.32
CA TYR A 136 1.55 -2.89 7.98
C TYR A 136 0.25 -2.19 7.61
N ASP A 137 -0.19 -1.26 8.46
CA ASP A 137 -1.34 -0.40 8.16
C ASP A 137 -0.83 0.97 7.68
N LEU A 138 -0.98 1.22 6.38
CA LEU A 138 -0.57 2.46 5.73
C LEU A 138 -1.62 3.57 5.84
N HIS A 139 -2.80 3.29 6.42
CA HIS A 139 -3.92 4.22 6.51
C HIS A 139 -4.23 4.79 5.11
N ASP A 140 -4.46 6.11 5.00
CA ASP A 140 -4.72 6.78 3.73
C ASP A 140 -3.41 7.16 3.00
N VAL A 141 -3.26 6.64 1.79
CA VAL A 141 -2.18 6.98 0.86
C VAL A 141 -2.70 7.95 -0.20
N GLY A 142 -2.39 9.24 -0.02
CA GLY A 142 -2.78 10.31 -0.93
C GLY A 142 -1.92 10.34 -2.20
N LEU A 143 -2.42 9.73 -3.29
CA LEU A 143 -1.70 9.56 -4.56
C LEU A 143 -1.52 10.85 -5.36
N GLU A 144 -2.19 11.94 -4.98
CA GLU A 144 -1.98 13.28 -5.57
C GLU A 144 -0.79 14.02 -4.95
N THR A 145 -0.22 13.53 -3.84
CA THR A 145 0.96 14.15 -3.22
C THR A 145 2.18 13.99 -4.13
N ALA A 146 3.09 14.96 -4.09
CA ALA A 146 4.24 15.04 -5.00
C ALA A 146 5.08 13.75 -5.07
N HIS A 147 5.17 12.99 -3.97
CA HIS A 147 5.90 11.74 -3.91
C HIS A 147 5.33 10.64 -4.82
N TYR A 148 4.03 10.68 -5.11
CA TYR A 148 3.35 9.75 -6.02
C TYR A 148 3.06 10.38 -7.39
N GLN A 149 3.70 11.50 -7.71
CA GLN A 149 3.52 12.21 -8.97
C GLN A 149 4.80 12.13 -9.81
N SER A 150 4.90 11.09 -10.64
CA SER A 150 5.96 10.93 -11.63
C SER A 150 5.90 12.00 -12.76
N PRO A 151 7.00 12.35 -13.41
CA PRO A 151 6.95 13.03 -14.71
C PRO A 151 6.50 12.09 -15.85
N GLU A 152 6.73 10.78 -15.71
CA GLU A 152 6.42 9.79 -16.75
C GLU A 152 4.97 9.31 -16.62
N VAL A 153 4.08 9.90 -17.41
CA VAL A 153 2.69 9.44 -17.56
C VAL A 153 2.59 8.53 -18.78
N LYS A 154 2.02 7.34 -18.58
CA LYS A 154 1.75 6.39 -19.66
C LYS A 154 0.29 6.50 -20.05
N CYS A 155 0.02 6.94 -21.27
CA CYS A 155 -1.34 7.03 -21.81
C CYS A 155 -1.52 6.00 -22.92
N ILE A 156 -2.50 5.11 -22.76
CA ILE A 156 -2.87 4.09 -23.76
C ILE A 156 -4.26 4.36 -24.31
N ASP A 157 -4.49 3.98 -25.56
CA ASP A 157 -5.82 4.13 -26.17
C ASP A 157 -6.84 3.29 -25.40
N TRP A 158 -8.03 3.85 -25.17
CA TRP A 158 -9.12 3.12 -24.54
C TRP A 158 -9.52 1.96 -25.47
N PRO A 159 -9.36 0.68 -25.08
CA PRO A 159 -9.52 -0.44 -26.01
C PRO A 159 -10.98 -0.68 -26.40
N TYR A 160 -11.92 -0.08 -25.69
CA TYR A 160 -13.35 -0.19 -26.00
C TYR A 160 -13.82 1.03 -26.80
N LYS A 161 -14.90 0.90 -27.56
CA LYS A 161 -15.58 2.10 -28.07
C LYS A 161 -16.08 2.91 -26.87
N TYR A 162 -15.95 4.23 -26.94
CA TYR A 162 -16.63 5.11 -25.99
C TYR A 162 -18.08 4.64 -25.84
N PRO A 163 -18.62 4.57 -24.61
CA PRO A 163 -20.06 4.44 -24.45
C PRO A 163 -20.67 5.59 -25.27
N LYS A 164 -21.47 5.26 -26.27
CA LYS A 164 -22.36 6.24 -26.86
C LYS A 164 -23.29 6.62 -25.73
N PHE A 165 -22.99 7.68 -25.00
CA PHE A 165 -24.02 8.35 -24.23
C PHE A 165 -25.06 8.68 -25.28
N HIS A 166 -26.20 7.99 -25.27
CA HIS A 166 -27.38 8.56 -25.88
C HIS A 166 -27.44 9.94 -25.25
N LYS A 167 -27.25 10.99 -26.07
CA LYS A 167 -27.69 12.32 -25.67
C LYS A 167 -29.13 12.08 -25.25
N THR A 168 -29.40 12.05 -23.95
CA THR A 168 -30.74 12.31 -23.48
C THR A 168 -30.98 13.69 -24.02
N VAL A 169 -31.73 13.75 -25.11
CA VAL A 169 -32.18 14.98 -25.70
C VAL A 169 -32.89 15.66 -24.54
N ARG A 170 -32.27 16.73 -24.00
CA ARG A 170 -32.98 17.68 -23.14
C ARG A 170 -33.86 18.52 -24.08
N ASP A 171 -34.83 17.86 -24.69
CA ASP A 171 -36.05 18.50 -25.13
C ASP A 171 -37.06 18.01 -24.09
N ASP A 172 -37.73 18.94 -23.42
CA ASP A 172 -38.62 18.77 -22.25
C ASP A 172 -37.93 18.95 -20.89
N LEU A 173 -37.42 20.18 -20.64
CA LEU A 173 -37.64 20.99 -19.42
C LEU A 173 -36.95 22.36 -19.54
#